data_AF-A0A832W6V6-F1
#
_entry.id   AF-A0A832W6V6-F1
#
_cell.length_a   1.000
_cell.length_b   1.000
_cell.length_c   1.000
_cell.angle_alpha   90.00
_cell.angle_beta   90.00
_cell.angle_gamma   90.00
#
_symmetry.space_group_name_H-M   'P 1'
#
loop_
_entity.id
_entity.type
_entity.pdbx_description
1 polymer ?
#
loop_
_entity_poly.entity_id
_entity_poly.type
_entity_poly.pdbx_seq_one_letter_code
_entity_poly.pdbx_strand_id
1 'polypeptide(L)'
;MAKDKVTTAVDLRIKLAYEMTFESGKAVYKDLLEEGMLRRLEEVNPIQACELRIERLKRSLEEEETKLANYRLLDQMSKTETKRQTKNVDPSLERLRLEKFEKWKESLAIQVSNGKIDWKTNMTIFLFDSLSETREWVLSKLKEADLLD
;
A
#
# COMPACT_ATOMS: atom_id res chain seq x y z
N MET A 1 -14.72 -22.42 -7.25
CA MET A 1 -14.82 -23.89 -7.38
C MET A 1 -14.34 -24.54 -6.10
N ALA A 2 -15.04 -25.59 -5.66
CA ALA A 2 -14.59 -26.43 -4.56
C ALA A 2 -13.26 -27.11 -4.95
N LYS A 3 -12.34 -27.21 -3.99
CA LYS A 3 -11.08 -27.93 -4.16
C LYS A 3 -11.23 -29.28 -3.48
N ASP A 4 -11.14 -30.35 -4.26
CA ASP A 4 -11.18 -31.71 -3.73
C ASP A 4 -9.77 -32.26 -3.57
N LYS A 5 -9.50 -32.85 -2.41
CA LYS A 5 -8.22 -33.50 -2.14
C LYS A 5 -8.20 -34.84 -2.86
N VAL A 6 -7.34 -34.97 -3.87
CA VAL A 6 -7.11 -36.24 -4.57
C VAL A 6 -5.97 -36.99 -3.91
N THR A 7 -6.20 -38.26 -3.55
CA THR A 7 -5.15 -39.18 -3.09
C THR A 7 -5.11 -40.37 -4.04
N THR A 8 -3.94 -40.69 -4.57
CA THR A 8 -3.75 -41.80 -5.52
C THR A 8 -2.36 -42.40 -5.40
N ALA A 9 -2.17 -43.60 -5.98
CA ALA A 9 -0.88 -44.26 -6.10
C ALA A 9 -0.31 -44.03 -7.50
N VAL A 10 1.01 -43.81 -7.58
CA VAL A 10 1.77 -43.66 -8.82
C VAL A 10 3.05 -44.49 -8.71
N ASP A 11 3.56 -44.93 -9.87
CA ASP A 11 4.80 -45.69 -9.93
C ASP A 11 5.96 -44.91 -9.28
N LEU A 12 6.70 -45.60 -8.40
CA LEU A 12 7.75 -44.99 -7.60
C LEU A 12 8.91 -44.47 -8.47
N ARG A 13 9.28 -45.17 -9.55
CA ARG A 13 10.39 -44.75 -10.42
C ARG A 13 10.02 -43.47 -11.17
N ILE A 14 8.79 -43.40 -11.69
CA ILE A 14 8.28 -42.21 -12.37
C ILE A 14 8.24 -41.02 -11.41
N LYS A 15 7.73 -41.25 -10.18
CA LYS A 15 7.69 -40.22 -9.14
C LYS A 15 9.09 -39.67 -8.82
N LEU A 16 10.05 -40.54 -8.56
CA LEU A 16 11.41 -40.13 -8.19
C LEU A 16 12.11 -39.36 -9.33
N ALA A 17 11.99 -39.85 -10.57
CA ALA A 17 12.54 -39.16 -11.74
C ALA A 17 11.96 -37.75 -11.90
N TYR A 18 10.66 -37.59 -11.63
CA TYR A 18 10.00 -36.29 -11.66
C TYR A 18 10.51 -35.35 -10.55
N GLU A 19 10.56 -35.81 -9.30
CA GLU A 19 11.04 -35.02 -8.16
C GLU A 19 12.48 -34.57 -8.33
N MET A 20 13.32 -35.41 -8.94
CA MET A 20 14.71 -35.06 -9.26
C MET A 20 14.83 -34.03 -10.38
N THR A 21 13.87 -34.00 -11.32
CA THR A 21 13.89 -33.08 -12.47
C THR A 21 13.37 -31.69 -12.08
N PHE A 22 12.39 -31.62 -11.19
CA PHE A 22 11.75 -30.38 -10.77
C PHE A 22 11.93 -30.21 -9.27
N GLU A 23 13.06 -29.59 -8.87
CA GLU A 23 13.50 -29.43 -7.47
C GLU A 23 12.55 -28.58 -6.57
N SER A 24 11.39 -28.14 -7.07
CA SER A 24 10.54 -27.11 -6.45
C SER A 24 9.13 -27.59 -6.05
N GLY A 25 9.03 -28.33 -4.94
CA GLY A 25 7.88 -28.24 -4.02
C GLY A 25 6.48 -28.73 -4.45
N LYS A 26 5.54 -28.70 -3.50
CA LYS A 26 4.16 -29.22 -3.62
C LYS A 26 3.25 -28.44 -4.59
N ALA A 27 3.57 -27.18 -4.88
CA ALA A 27 2.81 -26.37 -5.83
C ALA A 27 2.91 -26.92 -7.26
N VAL A 28 4.09 -27.44 -7.62
CA VAL A 28 4.38 -28.03 -8.94
C VAL A 28 3.53 -29.28 -9.20
N TYR A 29 3.27 -30.11 -8.19
CA TYR A 29 2.42 -31.29 -8.33
C TYR A 29 0.95 -30.98 -8.64
N LYS A 30 0.39 -29.96 -7.98
CA LYS A 30 -1.00 -29.57 -8.22
C LYS A 30 -1.18 -29.10 -9.67
N ASP A 31 -0.34 -28.17 -10.09
CA ASP A 31 -0.47 -27.57 -11.42
C ASP A 31 -0.19 -28.58 -12.52
N LEU A 32 0.75 -29.51 -12.29
CA LEU A 32 1.00 -30.65 -13.18
C LEU A 32 -0.22 -31.56 -13.30
N LEU A 33 -0.83 -31.95 -12.18
CA LEU A 33 -1.98 -32.86 -12.19
C LEU A 33 -3.17 -32.22 -12.92
N GLU A 34 -3.46 -30.95 -12.64
CA GLU A 34 -4.51 -30.19 -13.33
C GLU A 34 -4.22 -30.07 -14.84
N GLU A 35 -2.96 -29.78 -15.21
CA GLU A 35 -2.56 -29.68 -16.62
C GLU A 35 -2.61 -31.03 -17.34
N GLY A 36 -2.12 -32.10 -16.70
CA GLY A 36 -2.16 -33.46 -17.24
C GLY A 36 -3.58 -33.96 -17.46
N MET A 37 -4.49 -33.69 -16.51
CA MET A 37 -5.92 -33.98 -16.67
C MET A 37 -6.54 -33.21 -17.84
N LEU A 38 -6.21 -31.92 -17.98
CA LEU A 38 -6.71 -31.11 -19.10
C LEU A 38 -6.17 -31.60 -20.45
N ARG A 39 -4.89 -31.96 -20.55
CA ARG A 39 -4.31 -32.53 -21.78
C ARG A 39 -4.99 -33.84 -22.17
N ARG A 40 -5.23 -34.72 -21.19
CA ARG A 40 -5.93 -35.99 -21.46
C ARG A 40 -7.40 -35.76 -21.84
N LEU A 41 -8.05 -34.77 -21.25
CA LEU A 41 -9.40 -34.37 -21.64
C LEU A 41 -9.44 -33.79 -23.05
N GLU A 42 -8.43 -33.02 -23.46
CA GLU A 42 -8.32 -32.41 -24.78
C GLU A 42 -8.28 -33.45 -25.91
N GLU A 43 -7.66 -34.60 -25.66
CA GLU A 43 -7.63 -35.73 -26.62
C GLU A 43 -9.00 -36.40 -26.83
N VAL A 44 -9.91 -36.31 -25.85
CA VAL A 44 -11.21 -37.01 -25.86
C VAL A 44 -12.38 -36.06 -26.09
N ASN A 45 -12.31 -34.85 -25.52
CA ASN A 45 -13.31 -33.78 -25.58
C ASN A 45 -12.61 -32.40 -25.61
N PRO A 46 -12.13 -31.96 -26.79
CA PRO A 46 -11.38 -30.71 -26.92
C PRO A 46 -12.22 -29.46 -26.62
N ILE A 47 -13.53 -29.50 -26.86
CA ILE A 47 -14.43 -28.37 -26.57
C ILE A 47 -14.48 -28.12 -25.06
N GLN A 48 -14.77 -29.16 -24.28
CA GLN A 48 -14.83 -29.05 -22.82
C GLN A 48 -13.47 -28.69 -22.20
N ALA A 49 -12.37 -29.23 -22.75
CA ALA A 49 -11.03 -28.85 -22.33
C ALA A 49 -10.75 -27.35 -22.57
N CYS A 50 -11.20 -26.81 -23.71
CA CYS A 50 -11.08 -25.39 -24.03
C CYS A 50 -11.92 -24.52 -23.08
N GLU A 51 -13.17 -24.89 -22.81
CA GLU A 51 -14.04 -24.19 -21.86
C GLU A 51 -13.42 -24.10 -20.46
N LEU A 52 -12.93 -25.23 -19.93
CA LEU A 52 -12.27 -25.28 -18.62
C LEU A 52 -10.97 -24.44 -18.59
N ARG A 53 -10.23 -24.41 -19.71
CA ARG A 53 -9.03 -23.57 -19.85
C ARG A 53 -9.38 -22.09 -19.82
N ILE A 54 -10.45 -21.68 -20.50
CA ILE A 54 -10.97 -20.31 -20.45
C ILE A 54 -11.37 -19.92 -19.02
N GLU A 55 -12.10 -20.79 -18.31
CA GLU A 55 -12.47 -20.52 -16.91
C GLU A 55 -11.27 -20.40 -15.96
N ARG A 56 -10.22 -21.20 -16.19
CA ARG A 56 -8.96 -21.07 -15.44
C ARG A 56 -8.30 -19.72 -15.70
N LEU A 57 -8.19 -19.32 -16.96
CA LEU A 57 -7.56 -18.05 -17.36
C LEU A 57 -8.32 -16.83 -16.85
N LYS A 58 -9.67 -16.85 -16.88
CA LYS A 58 -10.48 -15.77 -16.31
C LYS A 58 -10.18 -15.53 -14.83
N ARG A 59 -10.00 -16.59 -14.05
CA ARG A 59 -9.62 -16.47 -12.63
C ARG A 59 -8.21 -15.92 -12.44
N SER A 60 -7.25 -16.40 -13.24
CA SER A 60 -5.90 -15.84 -13.22
C SER A 60 -5.89 -14.35 -13.58
N LEU A 61 -6.75 -13.93 -14.50
CA LEU A 61 -6.93 -12.51 -14.81
C LEU A 61 -7.48 -11.73 -13.61
N GLU A 62 -8.55 -12.21 -12.97
CA GLU A 62 -9.12 -11.57 -11.76
C GLU A 62 -8.09 -11.45 -10.62
N GLU A 63 -7.25 -12.46 -10.41
CA GLU A 63 -6.16 -12.44 -9.42
C GLU A 63 -5.11 -11.36 -9.75
N GLU A 64 -4.69 -11.24 -11.01
CA GLU A 64 -3.75 -10.22 -11.44
C GLU A 64 -4.35 -8.81 -11.42
N GLU A 65 -5.63 -8.66 -11.78
CA GLU A 65 -6.36 -7.39 -11.65
C GLU A 65 -6.43 -6.93 -10.19
N THR A 66 -6.65 -7.87 -9.26
CA THR A 66 -6.64 -7.59 -7.82
C THR A 66 -5.25 -7.13 -7.36
N LYS A 67 -4.18 -7.80 -7.79
CA LYS A 67 -2.79 -7.37 -7.49
C LYS A 67 -2.51 -5.98 -8.04
N LEU A 68 -2.91 -5.72 -9.29
CA LEU A 68 -2.74 -4.43 -9.93
C LEU A 68 -3.46 -3.31 -9.17
N ALA A 69 -4.69 -3.57 -8.72
CA ALA A 69 -5.44 -2.62 -7.89
C ALA A 69 -4.70 -2.30 -6.59
N ASN A 70 -4.15 -3.31 -5.91
CA ASN A 70 -3.35 -3.12 -4.71
C ASN A 70 -2.08 -2.31 -4.96
N TYR A 71 -1.36 -2.58 -6.06
CA TYR A 71 -0.17 -1.80 -6.42
C TYR A 71 -0.50 -0.35 -6.73
N ARG A 72 -1.62 -0.09 -7.43
CA ARG A 72 -2.08 1.27 -7.68
C ARG A 72 -2.43 2.01 -6.39
N LEU A 73 -3.04 1.34 -5.42
CA LEU A 73 -3.32 1.92 -4.11
C LEU A 73 -2.02 2.28 -3.37
N LEU A 74 -1.04 1.37 -3.36
CA LEU A 74 0.27 1.61 -2.75
C LEU A 74 1.01 2.78 -3.42
N ASP A 75 0.97 2.88 -4.74
CA ASP A 75 1.56 4.00 -5.49
C ASP A 75 0.86 5.34 -5.18
N GLN A 76 -0.46 5.33 -5.00
CA GLN A 76 -1.19 6.52 -4.57
C GLN A 76 -0.81 6.92 -3.14
N MET A 77 -0.74 5.96 -2.21
CA MET A 77 -0.31 6.21 -0.84
C MET A 77 1.13 6.75 -0.79
N SER A 78 2.05 6.14 -1.52
CA SER A 78 3.45 6.58 -1.58
C SER A 78 3.58 7.97 -2.20
N LYS A 79 2.80 8.31 -3.23
CA LYS A 79 2.76 9.69 -3.78
C LYS A 79 2.20 10.69 -2.77
N THR A 80 1.25 10.28 -1.94
CA THR A 80 0.67 11.13 -0.88
C THR A 80 1.67 11.33 0.26
N GLU A 81 2.42 10.29 0.64
CA GLU A 81 3.51 10.37 1.61
C GLU A 81 4.72 11.13 1.08
N THR A 82 5.09 10.94 -0.19
CA THR A 82 6.18 11.68 -0.83
C THR A 82 5.82 13.15 -0.96
N LYS A 83 4.56 13.52 -1.24
CA LYS A 83 4.08 14.91 -1.15
C LYS A 83 4.12 15.47 0.28
N ARG A 84 3.96 14.62 1.31
CA ARG A 84 4.15 15.03 2.72
C ARG A 84 5.63 15.19 3.07
N GLN A 85 6.53 14.39 2.51
CA GLN A 85 7.98 14.44 2.75
C GLN A 85 8.73 15.44 1.87
N THR A 86 8.20 15.83 0.70
CA THR A 86 8.79 16.85 -0.20
C THR A 86 8.35 18.27 0.09
N LYS A 87 7.76 18.53 1.26
CA LYS A 87 8.01 19.82 1.91
C LYS A 87 9.42 19.80 2.48
N ASN A 88 10.39 19.88 1.58
CA ASN A 88 11.64 20.57 1.88
C ASN A 88 11.23 22.02 2.19
N VAL A 89 10.82 22.26 3.44
CA VAL A 89 10.75 23.60 3.97
C VAL A 89 12.16 24.13 3.82
N ASP A 90 12.33 25.13 2.97
CA ASP A 90 13.57 25.85 2.82
C ASP A 90 14.16 26.06 4.24
N PRO A 91 15.35 25.54 4.55
CA PRO A 91 15.94 25.65 5.89
C PRO A 91 16.02 27.10 6.38
N SER A 92 16.04 28.08 5.47
CA SER A 92 15.98 29.51 5.81
C SER A 92 14.59 29.95 6.27
N LEU A 93 13.52 29.42 5.67
CA LEU A 93 12.13 29.72 6.01
C LEU A 93 11.74 29.13 7.37
N GLU A 94 12.18 27.91 7.67
CA GLU A 94 11.91 27.29 8.98
C GLU A 94 12.62 28.04 10.12
N ARG A 95 13.86 28.48 9.90
CA ARG A 95 14.56 29.34 10.87
C ARG A 95 13.81 30.64 11.13
N LEU A 96 13.33 31.31 10.08
CA LEU A 96 12.55 32.54 10.22
C LEU A 96 11.24 32.31 10.99
N ARG A 97 10.55 31.19 10.75
CA ARG A 97 9.34 30.82 11.49
C ARG A 97 9.62 30.60 12.97
N LEU A 98 10.70 29.88 13.31
CA LEU A 98 11.12 29.65 14.68
C LEU A 98 11.50 30.96 15.40
N GLU A 99 12.25 31.86 14.74
CA GLU A 99 12.56 33.18 15.30
C GLU A 99 11.31 34.01 15.59
N LYS A 100 10.31 33.96 14.69
CA LYS A 100 9.01 34.62 14.92
C LYS A 100 8.25 33.94 16.05
N PHE A 101 8.26 32.62 16.11
CA PHE A 101 7.56 31.86 17.14
C PHE A 101 8.12 32.19 18.53
N GLU A 102 9.44 32.17 18.71
CA GLU A 102 10.07 32.51 20.00
C GLU A 102 9.69 33.91 20.50
N LYS A 103 9.51 34.87 19.60
CA LYS A 103 9.07 36.24 19.96
C LYS A 103 7.63 36.31 20.45
N TRP A 104 6.76 35.42 19.98
CA TRP A 104 5.30 35.52 20.20
C TRP A 104 4.69 34.34 20.94
N LYS A 105 5.47 33.32 21.32
CA LYS A 105 4.98 32.04 21.86
C LYS A 105 4.03 32.17 23.05
N GLU A 106 4.30 33.08 23.99
CA GLU A 106 3.43 33.31 25.16
C GLU A 106 2.08 33.92 24.76
N SER A 107 2.10 34.92 23.88
CA SER A 107 0.89 35.55 23.34
C SER A 107 0.06 34.54 22.53
N LEU A 108 0.74 33.70 21.73
CA LEU A 108 0.09 32.65 20.96
C LEU A 108 -0.58 31.62 21.86
N ALA A 109 0.09 31.16 22.92
CA ALA A 109 -0.48 30.26 23.92
C ALA A 109 -1.77 30.84 24.52
N ILE A 110 -1.74 32.10 24.98
CA ILE A 110 -2.91 32.79 25.54
C ILE A 110 -4.05 32.88 24.52
N GLN A 111 -3.75 33.23 23.27
CA GLN A 111 -4.77 33.35 22.22
C GLN A 111 -5.38 32.00 21.83
N VAL A 112 -4.58 30.94 21.78
CA VAL A 112 -5.05 29.58 21.50
C VAL A 112 -5.90 29.07 22.65
N SER A 113 -5.43 29.15 23.89
CA SER A 113 -6.17 28.68 25.08
C SER A 113 -7.49 29.41 25.28
N ASN A 114 -7.55 30.69 24.92
CA ASN A 114 -8.79 31.48 24.97
C ASN A 114 -9.67 31.35 23.72
N GLY A 115 -9.25 30.57 22.72
CA GLY A 115 -10.00 30.38 21.46
C GLY A 115 -10.14 31.65 20.60
N LYS A 116 -9.31 32.68 20.83
CA LYS A 116 -9.38 34.00 20.17
C LYS A 116 -8.29 34.23 19.12
N ILE A 117 -7.49 33.22 18.82
CA ILE A 117 -6.41 33.33 17.83
C ILE A 117 -6.96 33.59 16.42
N ASP A 118 -6.44 34.64 15.77
CA ASP A 118 -6.69 34.89 14.35
C ASP A 118 -5.72 34.08 13.49
N TRP A 119 -6.19 32.93 13.02
CA TRP A 119 -5.43 32.02 12.17
C TRP A 119 -5.01 32.61 10.84
N LYS A 120 -5.78 33.57 10.26
CA LYS A 120 -5.43 34.20 8.98
C LYS A 120 -4.24 35.12 9.13
N THR A 121 -4.24 35.92 10.20
CA THR A 121 -3.10 36.79 10.52
C THR A 121 -1.85 35.97 10.81
N ASN A 122 -1.98 34.88 11.57
CA ASN A 122 -0.84 34.00 11.86
C ASN A 122 -0.31 33.26 10.62
N MET A 123 -1.18 32.86 9.69
CA MET A 123 -0.75 32.26 8.41
C MET A 123 0.16 33.20 7.63
N THR A 124 -0.19 34.49 7.56
CA THR A 124 0.63 35.53 6.93
C THR A 124 1.94 35.77 7.70
N ILE A 125 1.90 35.81 9.03
CA ILE A 125 3.09 36.01 9.86
C ILE A 125 4.11 34.88 9.66
N PHE A 126 3.64 33.63 9.65
CA PHE A 126 4.50 32.45 9.51
C PHE A 126 4.73 32.01 8.06
N LEU A 127 4.18 32.73 7.08
CA LEU A 127 4.37 32.47 5.65
C LEU A 127 3.98 31.02 5.29
N PHE A 128 2.80 30.60 5.71
CA PHE A 128 2.19 29.33 5.28
C PHE A 128 1.18 29.59 4.16
N ASP A 129 1.07 28.66 3.23
CA ASP A 129 0.10 28.74 2.13
C ASP A 129 -1.28 28.20 2.53
N SER A 130 -1.40 27.63 3.74
CA SER A 130 -2.60 26.98 4.25
C SER A 130 -2.87 27.27 5.72
N LEU A 131 -4.13 27.56 6.03
CA LEU A 131 -4.61 27.71 7.40
C LEU A 131 -4.47 26.43 8.22
N SER A 132 -4.67 25.26 7.58
CA SER A 132 -4.55 23.97 8.26
C SER A 132 -3.11 23.74 8.73
N GLU A 133 -2.15 24.05 7.86
CA GLU A 133 -0.72 23.87 8.15
C GLU A 133 -0.24 24.84 9.22
N THR A 134 -0.72 26.09 9.16
CA THR A 134 -0.43 27.09 10.19
C THR A 134 -0.92 26.61 11.56
N ARG A 135 -2.14 26.07 11.63
CA ARG A 135 -2.72 25.55 12.87
C ARG A 135 -1.91 24.38 13.40
N GLU A 136 -1.65 23.38 12.58
CA GLU A 136 -0.87 22.21 12.97
C GLU A 136 0.51 22.59 13.48
N TRP A 137 1.23 23.47 12.76
CA TRP A 137 2.57 23.89 13.14
C TRP A 137 2.58 24.70 14.44
N VAL A 138 1.71 25.70 14.59
CA VAL A 138 1.66 26.54 15.82
C VAL A 138 1.27 25.70 17.03
N LEU A 139 0.29 24.81 16.91
CA LEU A 139 -0.12 23.92 18.00
C LEU A 139 0.99 22.92 18.37
N SER A 140 1.69 22.35 17.39
CA SER A 140 2.84 21.48 17.64
C SER A 140 3.93 22.22 18.42
N LYS A 141 4.28 23.43 18.00
CA LYS A 141 5.35 24.21 18.63
C LYS A 141 5.00 24.69 20.05
N LEU A 142 3.73 25.03 20.29
CA LEU A 142 3.27 25.38 21.62
C LEU A 142 3.27 24.16 22.57
N LYS A 143 2.94 22.96 22.06
CA LYS A 143 3.06 21.70 22.83
C LYS A 143 4.51 21.34 23.12
N GLU A 144 5.39 21.46 22.13
CA GLU A 144 6.84 21.25 22.31
C GLU A 144 7.46 22.22 23.33
N ALA A 145 6.84 23.39 23.53
CA ALA A 145 7.27 24.41 24.49
C ALA A 145 6.56 24.31 25.85
N ASP A 146 5.76 23.27 26.10
CA ASP A 146 4.94 23.09 27.32
C ASP A 146 4.00 24.28 27.63
N LEU A 147 3.50 24.95 26.59
CA LEU A 147 2.59 26.10 26.69
C LEU A 147 1.12 25.76 26.38
N LEU A 148 0.84 24.51 26.01
CA LEU A 148 -0.49 23.95 25.79
C LEU A 148 -0.52 22.51 26.30
N ASP A 149 -1.59 22.17 27.03
CA ASP A 149 -1.93 20.81 27.45
C ASP A 149 -2.58 19.99 26.31
#